data_AF-A0A7V3X9V8-F1
#
_entry.id   AF-A0A7V3X9V8-F1
#
_cell.length_a   1.000
_cell.length_b   1.000
_cell.length_c   1.000
_cell.angle_alpha   90.00
_cell.angle_beta   90.00
_cell.angle_gamma   90.00
#
_symmetry.space_group_name_H-M   'P 1'
#
loop_
_entity.id
_entity.type
_entity.pdbx_description
1 polymer ?
#
loop_
_entity_poly.entity_id
_entity_poly.type
_entity_poly.pdbx_seq_one_letter_code
_entity_poly.pdbx_strand_id
1 'polypeptide(L)'
;EMLNLYKTHPAYLRINGKPAICIPFIDMNVTAPQIDDLIQGVKARLAPPEDLYIIGIVVQVYNFVDLRHFPNTLLNLKPNKPWTESKVNCFTSWTPNGMVEASYATKLVTYTNYVTDSRKFGKDTMAPMMPGFNDDDWRPDPQVPSKTLSRAAGENWRQQIQAAIRAKSDFLFIQAWNEWHEGSQIEPSTSYQDKLNLSDPYLYLRVLAEELGKAWEMPPPPPPGSIDSLRRQEVANASQPKPAPKPSPPPQPGPKVFQFPADTGFQHQIGRPEPDGWSATVGQDNPKKYLCFGPYTTLIPAGIHSALFRIMIDNNRADNNIVLTLDVWDATGKKFLGKKDIRRKEFKAPFQYQDFEVKFKNVDGHQLEFRTFWHGAAWVKENQVTIL
;
A
#
# COMPACT_ATOMS: atom_id res chain seq x y z
N GLU A 1 17.65 -30.12 -16.34
CA GLU A 1 18.78 -30.64 -15.53
C GLU A 1 18.72 -30.17 -14.08
N MET A 2 18.84 -28.87 -13.80
CA MET A 2 18.75 -28.32 -12.43
C MET A 2 17.54 -28.81 -11.62
N LEU A 3 16.35 -28.81 -12.23
CA LEU A 3 15.15 -29.28 -11.55
C LEU A 3 15.22 -30.77 -11.15
N ASN A 4 15.83 -31.65 -11.96
CA ASN A 4 16.01 -33.06 -11.61
C ASN A 4 17.00 -33.26 -10.46
N LEU A 5 18.00 -32.38 -10.33
CA LEU A 5 18.97 -32.45 -9.24
C LEU A 5 18.34 -32.16 -7.87
N TYR A 6 17.37 -31.24 -7.82
CA TYR A 6 16.88 -30.70 -6.54
C TYR A 6 15.43 -31.03 -6.21
N LYS A 7 14.56 -31.40 -7.18
CA LYS A 7 13.10 -31.60 -6.93
C LYS A 7 12.75 -32.71 -5.94
N THR A 8 13.69 -33.62 -5.68
CA THR A 8 13.54 -34.74 -4.71
C THR A 8 14.05 -34.37 -3.33
N HIS A 9 14.76 -33.25 -3.17
CA HIS A 9 15.24 -32.80 -1.88
C HIS A 9 14.04 -32.39 -1.00
N PRO A 10 14.00 -32.78 0.29
CA PRO A 10 12.86 -32.50 1.17
C PRO A 10 12.60 -31.00 1.38
N ALA A 11 13.62 -30.16 1.22
CA ALA A 11 13.48 -28.70 1.29
C ALA A 11 13.02 -28.03 -0.02
N TYR A 12 12.88 -28.79 -1.12
CA TYR A 12 12.39 -28.22 -2.37
C TYR A 12 10.91 -27.87 -2.24
N LEU A 13 10.54 -26.62 -2.49
CA LEU A 13 9.18 -26.15 -2.31
C LEU A 13 8.18 -26.94 -3.19
N ARG A 14 7.15 -27.50 -2.54
CA ARG A 14 6.02 -28.13 -3.22
C ARG A 14 4.72 -27.44 -2.84
N ILE A 15 3.89 -27.14 -3.82
CA ILE A 15 2.56 -26.57 -3.65
C ILE A 15 1.56 -27.57 -4.22
N ASN A 16 0.58 -27.98 -3.41
CA ASN A 16 -0.38 -29.03 -3.78
C ASN A 16 0.31 -30.32 -4.27
N GLY A 17 1.42 -30.69 -3.64
CA GLY A 17 2.24 -31.86 -3.98
C GLY A 17 3.16 -31.71 -5.19
N LYS A 18 3.06 -30.63 -5.96
CA LYS A 18 3.84 -30.40 -7.19
C LYS A 18 5.09 -29.56 -6.91
N PRO A 19 6.27 -29.83 -7.53
CA PRO A 19 7.43 -28.96 -7.42
C PRO A 19 7.09 -27.57 -7.96
N ALA A 20 7.34 -26.55 -7.14
CA ALA A 20 7.15 -25.17 -7.56
C ALA A 20 8.33 -24.70 -8.41
N ILE A 21 8.03 -23.99 -9.49
CA ILE A 21 9.02 -23.21 -10.25
C ILE A 21 8.50 -21.82 -10.53
N CYS A 22 9.41 -20.85 -10.50
CA CYS A 22 9.13 -19.47 -10.84
C CYS A 22 9.72 -19.15 -12.22
N ILE A 23 8.91 -18.54 -13.09
CA ILE A 23 9.37 -17.88 -14.31
C ILE A 23 9.49 -16.39 -13.96
N PRO A 24 10.70 -15.88 -13.69
CA PRO A 24 10.89 -14.58 -13.04
C PRO A 24 10.56 -13.38 -13.93
N PHE A 25 10.40 -13.60 -15.22
CA PHE A 25 10.07 -12.54 -16.17
C PHE A 25 9.35 -13.14 -17.39
N ILE A 26 8.03 -12.97 -17.45
CA ILE A 26 7.24 -13.29 -18.65
C ILE A 26 7.06 -12.00 -19.46
N ASP A 27 7.72 -11.95 -20.62
CA ASP A 27 7.67 -10.82 -21.54
C ASP A 27 6.29 -10.71 -22.22
N MET A 28 5.80 -9.47 -22.36
CA MET A 28 4.46 -9.15 -22.90
C MET A 28 4.16 -9.69 -24.29
N ASN A 29 5.19 -10.01 -25.08
CA ASN A 29 5.03 -10.54 -26.43
C ASN A 29 4.90 -12.07 -26.45
N VAL A 30 5.11 -12.74 -25.31
CA VAL A 30 4.95 -14.19 -25.20
C VAL A 30 3.47 -14.53 -25.08
N THR A 31 2.99 -15.46 -25.90
CA THR A 31 1.61 -15.94 -25.90
C THR A 31 1.41 -17.10 -24.93
N ALA A 32 0.15 -17.34 -24.51
CA ALA A 32 -0.17 -18.49 -23.66
C ALA A 32 0.28 -19.85 -24.25
N PRO A 33 0.10 -20.16 -25.56
CA PRO A 33 0.63 -21.38 -26.15
C PRO A 33 2.16 -21.50 -26.06
N GLN A 34 2.91 -20.40 -26.25
CA GLN A 34 4.37 -20.42 -26.12
C GLN A 34 4.81 -20.71 -24.68
N ILE A 35 4.09 -20.19 -23.68
CA ILE A 35 4.33 -20.52 -22.26
C ILE A 35 4.02 -22.00 -22.02
N ASP A 36 2.91 -22.50 -22.56
CA ASP A 36 2.52 -23.89 -22.40
C ASP A 36 3.53 -24.85 -23.04
N ASP A 37 4.04 -24.52 -24.22
CA ASP A 37 5.09 -25.28 -24.92
C ASP A 37 6.39 -25.30 -24.11
N LEU A 38 6.77 -24.17 -23.51
CA LEU A 38 7.90 -24.11 -22.57
C LEU A 38 7.66 -25.04 -21.37
N ILE A 39 6.50 -24.95 -20.72
CA ILE A 39 6.14 -25.79 -19.57
C ILE A 39 6.17 -27.27 -19.95
N GLN A 40 5.57 -27.65 -21.09
CA GLN A 40 5.60 -29.04 -21.57
C GLN A 40 7.03 -29.50 -21.86
N GLY A 41 7.85 -28.65 -22.49
CA GLY A 41 9.25 -28.93 -22.77
C GLY A 41 10.08 -29.15 -21.50
N VAL A 42 9.80 -28.41 -20.42
CA VAL A 42 10.44 -28.64 -19.11
C VAL A 42 9.95 -29.96 -18.52
N LYS A 43 8.63 -30.21 -18.49
CA LYS A 43 8.04 -31.44 -17.95
C LYS A 43 8.54 -32.70 -18.63
N ALA A 44 8.66 -32.69 -19.96
CA ALA A 44 9.14 -33.81 -20.75
C ALA A 44 10.59 -34.21 -20.44
N ARG A 45 11.38 -33.29 -19.86
CA ARG A 45 12.77 -33.52 -19.44
C ARG A 45 12.90 -33.92 -17.97
N LEU A 46 11.79 -34.04 -17.23
CA LEU A 46 11.81 -34.47 -15.85
C LEU A 46 11.96 -35.99 -15.73
N ALA A 47 12.75 -36.41 -14.74
CA ALA A 47 12.96 -37.82 -14.40
C ALA A 47 12.74 -38.01 -12.88
N PRO A 48 11.69 -38.72 -12.45
CA PRO A 48 10.55 -39.16 -13.27
C PRO A 48 9.70 -37.97 -13.76
N PRO A 49 8.87 -38.14 -14.80
CA PRO A 49 7.90 -37.15 -15.22
C PRO A 49 6.92 -36.83 -14.09
N GLU A 50 6.67 -35.55 -13.83
CA GLU A 50 5.65 -35.10 -12.88
C GLU A 50 5.09 -33.74 -13.30
N ASP A 51 3.93 -33.40 -12.75
CA ASP A 51 3.33 -32.08 -12.89
C ASP A 51 4.11 -31.03 -12.08
N LEU A 52 4.11 -29.79 -12.56
CA LEU A 52 4.76 -28.66 -11.90
C LEU A 52 3.72 -27.65 -11.43
N TYR A 53 4.05 -26.91 -10.37
CA TYR A 53 3.33 -25.70 -9.98
C TYR A 53 4.10 -24.48 -10.49
N ILE A 54 3.51 -23.76 -11.44
CA ILE A 54 4.17 -22.66 -12.13
C ILE A 54 3.73 -21.32 -11.55
N ILE A 55 4.70 -20.53 -11.08
CA ILE A 55 4.53 -19.14 -10.66
C ILE A 55 5.09 -18.25 -11.78
N GLY A 56 4.25 -17.43 -12.40
CA GLY A 56 4.66 -16.48 -13.42
C GLY A 56 4.79 -15.07 -12.84
N ILE A 57 5.98 -14.49 -12.87
CA ILE A 57 6.17 -13.06 -12.57
C ILE A 57 5.97 -12.29 -13.87
N VAL A 58 4.96 -11.43 -13.88
CA VAL A 58 4.55 -10.67 -15.06
C VAL A 58 4.84 -9.19 -14.86
N VAL A 59 5.57 -8.61 -15.81
CA VAL A 59 6.03 -7.23 -15.72
C VAL A 59 4.84 -6.28 -15.76
N GLN A 60 3.84 -6.53 -16.60
CA GLN A 60 2.73 -5.60 -16.83
C GLN A 60 1.72 -5.50 -15.70
N VAL A 61 1.79 -6.31 -14.64
CA VAL A 61 1.07 -5.94 -13.40
C VAL A 61 1.65 -4.64 -12.81
N TYR A 62 2.86 -4.21 -13.19
CA TYR A 62 3.31 -2.81 -13.02
C TYR A 62 2.41 -1.78 -13.72
N ASN A 63 1.80 -2.11 -14.86
CA ASN A 63 0.98 -1.20 -15.65
C ASN A 63 -0.53 -1.35 -15.37
N PHE A 64 -0.99 -2.53 -14.95
CA PHE A 64 -2.35 -2.72 -14.43
C PHE A 64 -2.53 -2.10 -13.03
N VAL A 65 -1.42 -1.80 -12.35
CA VAL A 65 -1.36 -1.18 -11.02
C VAL A 65 -0.43 0.06 -11.06
N ASP A 66 -0.31 0.74 -12.19
CA ASP A 66 0.36 2.05 -12.22
C ASP A 66 -0.55 3.09 -11.59
N LEU A 67 -0.49 3.17 -10.26
CA LEU A 67 -1.18 4.14 -9.43
C LEU A 67 -0.78 5.60 -9.75
N ARG A 68 0.17 5.84 -10.67
CA ARG A 68 0.57 7.18 -11.11
C ARG A 68 -0.21 7.69 -12.32
N HIS A 69 -0.97 6.85 -13.04
CA HIS A 69 -1.61 7.21 -14.31
C HIS A 69 -3.10 6.83 -14.46
N PHE A 70 -3.93 7.29 -13.52
CA PHE A 70 -5.37 7.57 -13.70
C PHE A 70 -6.42 6.43 -13.57
N PRO A 71 -7.66 6.80 -13.15
CA PRO A 71 -8.87 5.97 -13.09
C PRO A 71 -9.56 5.62 -14.43
N ASN A 72 -9.04 6.04 -15.59
CA ASN A 72 -9.75 5.92 -16.89
C ASN A 72 -9.26 4.78 -17.81
N THR A 73 -8.24 4.01 -17.43
CA THR A 73 -7.74 2.87 -18.22
C THR A 73 -8.52 1.58 -18.02
N LEU A 74 -9.43 1.52 -17.05
CA LEU A 74 -10.34 0.39 -16.85
C LEU A 74 -11.30 0.18 -18.03
N LEU A 75 -11.54 1.20 -18.87
CA LEU A 75 -12.54 1.14 -19.94
C LEU A 75 -11.96 0.86 -21.34
N ASN A 76 -10.63 0.92 -21.53
CA ASN A 76 -10.02 0.88 -22.88
C ASN A 76 -8.92 -0.17 -23.09
N LEU A 77 -8.87 -1.24 -22.30
CA LEU A 77 -7.95 -2.36 -22.53
C LEU A 77 -8.63 -3.55 -23.21
N LYS A 78 -8.69 -3.52 -24.54
CA LYS A 78 -8.66 -4.71 -25.41
C LYS A 78 -7.76 -4.37 -26.61
N PRO A 79 -6.99 -5.29 -27.22
CA PRO A 79 -7.11 -6.76 -27.21
C PRO A 79 -5.77 -7.52 -27.04
N ASN A 80 -5.76 -8.61 -26.27
CA ASN A 80 -5.12 -9.90 -26.58
C ASN A 80 -5.31 -10.81 -25.35
N LYS A 81 -5.74 -12.05 -25.59
CA LYS A 81 -6.07 -13.01 -24.53
C LYS A 81 -4.84 -13.23 -23.62
N PRO A 82 -4.90 -12.80 -22.35
CA PRO A 82 -3.73 -12.65 -21.50
C PRO A 82 -3.30 -14.02 -20.95
N TRP A 83 -2.09 -14.13 -20.39
CA TRP A 83 -1.50 -15.39 -19.90
C TRP A 83 -2.37 -16.23 -18.96
N THR A 84 -3.50 -15.70 -18.48
CA THR A 84 -4.55 -16.42 -17.76
C THR A 84 -5.06 -17.67 -18.49
N GLU A 85 -4.96 -17.74 -19.82
CA GLU A 85 -5.30 -18.95 -20.59
C GLU A 85 -4.20 -20.02 -20.60
N SER A 86 -2.98 -19.69 -20.15
CA SER A 86 -1.87 -20.65 -20.04
C SER A 86 -2.06 -21.60 -18.87
N LYS A 87 -1.20 -22.62 -18.80
CA LYS A 87 -1.07 -23.60 -17.72
C LYS A 87 -0.32 -23.07 -16.50
N VAL A 88 0.01 -21.77 -16.45
CA VAL A 88 0.53 -21.14 -15.23
C VAL A 88 -0.50 -21.24 -14.10
N ASN A 89 -0.07 -21.59 -12.90
CA ASN A 89 -0.96 -21.80 -11.75
C ASN A 89 -1.24 -20.50 -11.01
N CYS A 90 -0.20 -19.70 -10.82
CA CYS A 90 -0.24 -18.46 -10.06
C CYS A 90 0.52 -17.37 -10.81
N PHE A 91 -0.06 -16.19 -10.89
CA PHE A 91 0.68 -15.01 -11.31
C PHE A 91 1.07 -14.18 -10.09
N THR A 92 2.13 -13.37 -10.25
CA THR A 92 2.50 -12.28 -9.35
C THR A 92 3.27 -11.23 -10.12
N SER A 93 3.77 -10.20 -9.44
CA SER A 93 4.65 -9.19 -10.00
C SER A 93 5.68 -8.77 -8.98
N TRP A 94 6.66 -7.99 -9.40
CA TRP A 94 7.39 -7.17 -8.45
C TRP A 94 6.43 -6.15 -7.82
N THR A 95 6.73 -5.72 -6.60
CA THR A 95 5.89 -4.76 -5.87
C THR A 95 5.93 -3.42 -6.59
N PRO A 96 4.79 -2.89 -7.06
CA PRO A 96 4.76 -1.56 -7.64
C PRO A 96 5.18 -0.52 -6.60
N ASN A 97 6.11 0.37 -6.94
CA ASN A 97 6.56 1.43 -6.02
C ASN A 97 5.40 2.29 -5.45
N GLY A 98 4.31 2.43 -6.20
CA GLY A 98 3.10 3.11 -5.72
C GLY A 98 2.38 2.39 -4.58
N MET A 99 2.50 1.06 -4.48
CA MET A 99 1.81 0.25 -3.47
C MET A 99 2.39 0.39 -2.06
N VAL A 100 3.67 0.71 -1.93
CA VAL A 100 4.35 0.78 -0.62
C VAL A 100 3.75 1.89 0.24
N GLU A 101 3.67 3.10 -0.30
CA GLU A 101 3.20 4.30 0.41
C GLU A 101 1.71 4.61 0.16
N ALA A 102 1.01 3.80 -0.65
CA ALA A 102 -0.42 3.94 -0.87
C ALA A 102 -1.22 3.86 0.45
N SER A 103 -2.41 4.47 0.49
CA SER A 103 -3.31 4.30 1.64
C SER A 103 -3.67 2.83 1.85
N TYR A 104 -4.06 2.45 3.08
CA TYR A 104 -4.55 1.10 3.36
C TYR A 104 -5.76 0.73 2.47
N ALA A 105 -6.67 1.68 2.21
CA ALA A 105 -7.83 1.47 1.35
C ALA A 105 -7.41 1.13 -0.09
N THR A 106 -6.44 1.87 -0.64
CA THR A 106 -5.87 1.59 -1.95
C THR A 106 -5.20 0.22 -1.99
N LYS A 107 -4.37 -0.12 -0.98
CA LYS A 107 -3.75 -1.45 -0.87
C LYS A 107 -4.79 -2.56 -0.88
N LEU A 108 -5.86 -2.42 -0.09
CA LEU A 108 -6.93 -3.40 0.02
C LEU A 108 -7.72 -3.55 -1.27
N VAL A 109 -8.12 -2.44 -1.93
CA VAL A 109 -8.84 -2.50 -3.20
C VAL A 109 -7.98 -3.16 -4.27
N THR A 110 -6.70 -2.80 -4.37
CA THR A 110 -5.77 -3.40 -5.31
C THR A 110 -5.66 -4.91 -5.12
N TYR A 111 -5.38 -5.37 -3.90
CA TYR A 111 -5.28 -6.81 -3.63
C TYR A 111 -6.63 -7.53 -3.82
N THR A 112 -7.76 -6.88 -3.49
CA THR A 112 -9.09 -7.47 -3.71
C THR A 112 -9.40 -7.66 -5.19
N ASN A 113 -9.09 -6.66 -6.03
CA ASN A 113 -9.24 -6.76 -7.49
C ASN A 113 -8.32 -7.84 -8.04
N TYR A 114 -7.07 -7.86 -7.61
CA TYR A 114 -6.10 -8.87 -7.98
C TYR A 114 -6.57 -10.29 -7.68
N VAL A 115 -7.10 -10.50 -6.47
CA VAL A 115 -7.65 -11.80 -6.04
C VAL A 115 -8.89 -12.17 -6.85
N THR A 116 -9.79 -11.22 -7.08
CA THR A 116 -11.02 -11.43 -7.84
C THR A 116 -10.72 -11.83 -9.29
N ASP A 117 -9.80 -11.14 -9.94
CA ASP A 117 -9.44 -11.39 -11.33
C ASP A 117 -8.74 -12.75 -11.48
N SER A 118 -7.75 -13.07 -10.63
CA SER A 118 -7.09 -14.38 -10.68
C SER A 118 -8.10 -15.52 -10.51
N ARG A 119 -9.04 -15.39 -9.56
CA ARG A 119 -10.09 -16.40 -9.33
C ARG A 119 -11.03 -16.56 -10.50
N LYS A 120 -11.39 -15.47 -11.19
CA LYS A 120 -12.21 -15.52 -12.42
C LYS A 120 -11.58 -16.43 -13.48
N PHE A 121 -10.25 -16.52 -13.50
CA PHE A 121 -9.50 -17.35 -14.44
C PHE A 121 -9.00 -18.68 -13.83
N GLY A 122 -9.46 -19.05 -12.64
CA GLY A 122 -9.04 -20.28 -11.97
C GLY A 122 -7.54 -20.30 -11.61
N LYS A 123 -6.97 -19.13 -11.29
CA LYS A 123 -5.57 -18.97 -10.88
C LYS A 123 -5.48 -18.69 -9.39
N ASP A 124 -4.42 -19.20 -8.79
CA ASP A 124 -4.03 -18.86 -7.43
C ASP A 124 -3.42 -17.45 -7.40
N THR A 125 -3.43 -16.85 -6.21
CA THR A 125 -3.07 -15.45 -6.00
C THR A 125 -1.83 -15.30 -5.13
N MET A 126 -0.91 -14.45 -5.56
CA MET A 126 0.32 -14.18 -4.83
C MET A 126 0.55 -12.67 -4.77
N ALA A 127 0.23 -12.07 -3.62
CA ALA A 127 0.21 -10.63 -3.41
C ALA A 127 1.63 -10.08 -3.22
N PRO A 128 2.14 -9.22 -4.11
CA PRO A 128 3.48 -8.68 -4.00
C PRO A 128 3.55 -7.56 -2.98
N MET A 129 4.62 -7.54 -2.18
CA MET A 129 4.83 -6.56 -1.11
C MET A 129 6.32 -6.36 -0.80
N MET A 130 6.66 -5.13 -0.40
CA MET A 130 7.99 -4.77 0.08
C MET A 130 7.92 -3.76 1.21
N PRO A 131 8.84 -3.80 2.19
CA PRO A 131 8.81 -2.89 3.33
C PRO A 131 9.17 -1.45 2.97
N GLY A 132 9.92 -1.23 1.89
CA GLY A 132 10.42 0.07 1.41
C GLY A 132 11.29 -0.13 0.19
N PHE A 133 11.86 0.96 -0.33
CA PHE A 133 12.74 0.94 -1.49
C PHE A 133 13.71 2.12 -1.42
N ASN A 134 14.99 1.89 -1.71
CA ASN A 134 16.02 2.90 -1.90
C ASN A 134 17.18 2.26 -2.67
N ASP A 135 17.43 2.73 -3.89
CA ASP A 135 18.58 2.36 -4.72
C ASP A 135 19.53 3.55 -4.97
N ASP A 136 19.47 4.60 -4.13
CA ASP A 136 20.27 5.84 -4.29
C ASP A 136 21.78 5.57 -4.30
N ASP A 137 22.24 4.62 -3.48
CA ASP A 137 23.67 4.26 -3.41
C ASP A 137 24.17 3.61 -4.71
N TRP A 138 23.27 3.01 -5.50
CA TRP A 138 23.60 2.27 -6.71
C TRP A 138 23.23 3.00 -8.01
N ARG A 139 22.25 3.90 -7.95
CA ARG A 139 21.84 4.78 -9.05
C ARG A 139 21.82 6.23 -8.58
N PRO A 140 23.00 6.82 -8.28
CA PRO A 140 23.11 8.20 -7.85
C PRO A 140 22.92 9.12 -9.07
N ASP A 141 21.68 9.31 -9.52
CA ASP A 141 21.36 10.33 -10.52
C ASP A 141 20.81 11.58 -9.81
N PRO A 142 21.58 12.68 -9.72
CA PRO A 142 21.12 13.92 -9.10
C PRO A 142 20.06 14.67 -9.91
N GLN A 143 19.82 14.32 -11.18
CA GLN A 143 18.78 14.90 -12.02
C GLN A 143 17.46 14.11 -11.94
N VAL A 144 17.54 12.82 -11.62
CA VAL A 144 16.39 11.93 -11.42
C VAL A 144 16.62 11.16 -10.13
N PRO A 145 16.43 11.80 -8.95
CA PRO A 145 16.64 11.12 -7.68
C PRO A 145 15.81 9.84 -7.67
N SER A 146 16.45 8.73 -7.27
CA SER A 146 15.74 7.47 -7.20
C SER A 146 14.56 7.60 -6.24
N LYS A 147 13.43 6.96 -6.56
CA LYS A 147 12.23 7.10 -5.72
C LYS A 147 12.44 6.32 -4.43
N THR A 148 13.03 6.96 -3.42
CA THR A 148 13.08 6.41 -2.06
C THR A 148 11.66 6.33 -1.50
N LEU A 149 11.23 5.12 -1.14
CA LEU A 149 9.95 4.84 -0.51
C LEU A 149 10.17 4.59 0.98
N SER A 150 9.46 5.37 1.80
CA SER A 150 9.59 5.30 3.24
C SER A 150 9.16 3.94 3.78
N ARG A 151 9.96 3.39 4.68
CA ARG A 151 9.62 2.21 5.47
C ARG A 151 8.61 2.51 6.60
N ALA A 152 8.36 3.78 6.90
CA ALA A 152 7.37 4.27 7.87
C ALA A 152 7.37 3.50 9.21
N ALA A 153 8.56 3.22 9.76
CA ALA A 153 8.72 2.43 10.98
C ALA A 153 8.02 1.04 10.94
N GLY A 154 7.90 0.43 9.76
CA GLY A 154 7.24 -0.86 9.55
C GLY A 154 5.74 -0.77 9.25
N GLU A 155 5.13 0.41 9.26
CA GLU A 155 3.69 0.56 9.05
C GLU A 155 3.26 0.25 7.61
N ASN A 156 4.03 0.72 6.62
CA ASN A 156 3.76 0.41 5.20
C ASN A 156 3.86 -1.10 4.92
N TRP A 157 4.79 -1.77 5.58
CA TRP A 157 4.94 -3.23 5.54
C TRP A 157 3.74 -3.93 6.17
N ARG A 158 3.36 -3.52 7.38
CA ARG A 158 2.22 -4.08 8.12
C ARG A 158 0.91 -3.97 7.33
N GLN A 159 0.64 -2.79 6.78
CA GLN A 159 -0.58 -2.54 6.01
C GLN A 159 -0.68 -3.37 4.73
N GLN A 160 0.44 -3.63 4.04
CA GLN A 160 0.43 -4.52 2.88
C GLN A 160 0.07 -5.95 3.26
N ILE A 161 0.66 -6.48 4.35
CA ILE A 161 0.32 -7.82 4.86
C ILE A 161 -1.15 -7.90 5.24
N GLN A 162 -1.64 -6.96 6.04
CA GLN A 162 -3.03 -6.91 6.48
C GLN A 162 -4.01 -6.84 5.30
N ALA A 163 -3.73 -5.99 4.32
CA ALA A 163 -4.55 -5.83 3.14
C ALA A 163 -4.58 -7.11 2.29
N ALA A 164 -3.43 -7.78 2.10
CA ALA A 164 -3.34 -9.03 1.35
C ALA A 164 -4.08 -10.19 2.05
N ILE A 165 -3.94 -10.31 3.38
CA ILE A 165 -4.68 -11.29 4.20
C ILE A 165 -6.19 -10.99 4.11
N ARG A 166 -6.58 -9.73 4.24
CA ARG A 166 -7.99 -9.31 4.18
C ARG A 166 -8.61 -9.57 2.80
N ALA A 167 -7.86 -9.35 1.73
CA ALA A 167 -8.24 -9.68 0.36
C ALA A 167 -8.32 -11.21 0.10
N LYS A 168 -7.83 -12.03 1.04
CA LYS A 168 -7.75 -13.49 0.94
C LYS A 168 -6.84 -13.93 -0.21
N SER A 169 -5.64 -13.35 -0.31
CA SER A 169 -4.59 -13.87 -1.19
C SER A 169 -4.13 -15.25 -0.72
N ASP A 170 -3.81 -16.15 -1.64
CA ASP A 170 -3.37 -17.52 -1.33
C ASP A 170 -1.92 -17.53 -0.83
N PHE A 171 -1.08 -16.66 -1.41
CA PHE A 171 0.32 -16.46 -1.04
C PHE A 171 0.64 -14.97 -0.87
N LEU A 172 1.71 -14.70 -0.10
CA LEU A 172 2.38 -13.41 -0.04
C LEU A 172 3.71 -13.51 -0.78
N PHE A 173 4.04 -12.54 -1.64
CA PHE A 173 5.32 -12.44 -2.32
C PHE A 173 6.13 -11.29 -1.74
N ILE A 174 7.15 -11.64 -0.96
CA ILE A 174 8.00 -10.68 -0.26
C ILE A 174 9.17 -10.32 -1.15
N GLN A 175 9.17 -9.08 -1.65
CA GLN A 175 10.31 -8.43 -2.26
C GLN A 175 11.00 -7.58 -1.19
N ALA A 176 12.12 -7.98 -0.63
CA ALA A 176 12.84 -9.23 -0.80
C ALA A 176 13.33 -9.74 0.56
N TRP A 177 13.89 -10.96 0.61
CA TRP A 177 14.67 -11.36 1.78
C TRP A 177 15.86 -10.41 1.96
N ASN A 178 16.74 -10.30 0.96
CA ASN A 178 18.03 -9.62 1.06
C ASN A 178 18.44 -8.86 -0.21
N GLU A 179 17.52 -8.22 -0.92
CA GLU A 179 17.88 -7.34 -2.05
C GLU A 179 18.34 -5.97 -1.51
N TRP A 180 19.57 -5.95 -0.99
CA TRP A 180 20.16 -4.77 -0.35
C TRP A 180 20.37 -3.62 -1.34
N HIS A 181 20.63 -3.91 -2.61
CA HIS A 181 20.84 -2.88 -3.64
C HIS A 181 19.60 -2.01 -3.87
N GLU A 182 18.41 -2.57 -3.64
CA GLU A 182 17.12 -1.86 -3.76
C GLU A 182 16.59 -1.35 -2.42
N GLY A 183 17.28 -1.64 -1.32
CA GLY A 183 16.76 -1.28 0.00
C GLY A 183 15.40 -1.89 0.31
N SER A 184 15.05 -3.05 -0.27
CA SER A 184 13.75 -3.74 -0.13
C SER A 184 13.80 -4.96 0.81
N GLN A 185 14.96 -5.25 1.38
CA GLN A 185 15.21 -6.38 2.29
C GLN A 185 14.36 -6.35 3.58
N ILE A 186 13.96 -7.54 4.02
CA ILE A 186 13.47 -7.82 5.38
C ILE A 186 14.52 -8.50 6.26
N GLU A 187 15.67 -8.89 5.69
CA GLU A 187 16.84 -9.38 6.42
C GLU A 187 17.22 -8.38 7.52
N PRO A 188 17.56 -8.87 8.74
CA PRO A 188 17.86 -7.98 9.86
C PRO A 188 18.97 -6.98 9.54
N SER A 189 18.76 -5.72 9.93
CA SER A 189 19.64 -4.61 9.57
C SER A 189 19.87 -3.64 10.72
N THR A 190 21.13 -3.20 10.87
CA THR A 190 21.49 -2.05 11.70
C THR A 190 21.44 -0.72 10.93
N SER A 191 21.48 -0.74 9.59
CA SER A 191 21.64 0.49 8.78
C SER A 191 20.37 1.34 8.67
N TYR A 192 19.18 0.77 8.87
CA TYR A 192 17.94 1.54 8.95
C TYR A 192 17.68 2.15 10.33
N GLN A 193 18.45 1.75 11.34
CA GLN A 193 18.39 2.35 12.67
C GLN A 193 18.83 3.82 12.61
N ASP A 194 19.88 4.12 11.85
CA ASP A 194 20.48 5.46 11.79
C ASP A 194 19.62 6.48 11.04
N LYS A 195 18.82 6.05 10.05
CA LYS A 195 17.95 6.95 9.26
C LYS A 195 16.54 7.15 9.86
N LEU A 196 16.04 6.19 10.66
CA LEU A 196 14.68 6.22 11.22
C LEU A 196 14.63 6.15 12.75
N ASN A 197 15.77 6.16 13.45
CA ASN A 197 15.89 5.93 14.90
C ASN A 197 15.21 4.64 15.38
N LEU A 198 15.19 3.60 14.55
CA LEU A 198 14.61 2.31 14.91
C LEU A 198 15.63 1.54 15.75
N SER A 199 15.27 1.10 16.96
CA SER A 199 16.20 0.43 17.88
C SER A 199 16.35 -1.09 17.63
N ASP A 200 15.61 -1.63 16.66
CA ASP A 200 15.37 -3.05 16.52
C ASP A 200 15.69 -3.56 15.10
N PRO A 201 16.74 -4.39 14.93
CA PRO A 201 17.15 -4.90 13.62
C PRO A 201 16.17 -5.94 13.07
N TYR A 202 15.31 -6.52 13.91
CA TYR A 202 14.40 -7.61 13.54
C TYR A 202 12.98 -7.13 13.23
N LEU A 203 12.75 -5.82 13.17
CA LEU A 203 11.43 -5.21 13.06
C LEU A 203 10.52 -5.88 12.01
N TYR A 204 11.02 -6.05 10.78
CA TYR A 204 10.19 -6.57 9.68
C TYR A 204 9.84 -8.05 9.84
N LEU A 205 10.75 -8.85 10.42
CA LEU A 205 10.49 -10.25 10.76
C LEU A 205 9.49 -10.37 11.92
N ARG A 206 9.62 -9.51 12.94
CA ARG A 206 8.66 -9.47 14.04
C ARG A 206 7.27 -9.06 13.56
N VAL A 207 7.16 -8.00 12.76
CA VAL A 207 5.89 -7.57 12.15
C VAL A 207 5.28 -8.71 11.34
N LEU A 208 6.07 -9.40 10.51
CA LEU A 208 5.60 -10.53 9.72
C LEU A 208 5.07 -11.67 10.61
N ALA A 209 5.80 -12.02 11.69
CA ALA A 209 5.35 -13.02 12.64
C ALA A 209 4.04 -12.63 13.33
N GLU A 210 3.95 -11.38 13.82
CA GLU A 210 2.75 -10.83 14.46
C GLU A 210 1.52 -10.91 13.53
N GLU A 211 1.64 -10.43 12.29
CA GLU A 211 0.52 -10.39 11.33
C GLU A 211 0.12 -11.80 10.84
N LEU A 212 1.04 -12.76 10.85
CA LEU A 212 0.76 -14.17 10.56
C LEU A 212 0.31 -14.98 11.79
N GLY A 213 0.18 -14.35 12.96
CA GLY A 213 -0.19 -15.02 14.21
C GLY A 213 0.83 -16.06 14.67
N LYS A 214 2.12 -15.88 14.35
CA LYS A 214 3.23 -16.74 14.76
C LYS A 214 3.90 -16.17 16.01
N ALA A 215 4.30 -17.05 16.92
CA ALA A 215 5.12 -16.65 18.06
C ALA A 215 6.44 -16.04 17.56
N TRP A 216 6.80 -14.88 18.10
CA TRP A 216 8.07 -14.23 17.80
C TRP A 216 9.12 -14.68 18.81
N GLU A 217 10.19 -15.29 18.31
CA GLU A 217 11.40 -15.57 19.06
C GLU A 217 12.56 -14.83 18.38
N MET A 218 13.26 -14.00 19.14
CA MET A 218 14.43 -13.28 18.62
C MET A 218 15.52 -14.30 18.27
N PRO A 219 16.01 -14.34 17.02
CA PRO A 219 17.11 -15.23 16.66
C PRO A 219 18.35 -14.94 17.52
N PRO A 220 19.13 -15.96 17.90
CA PRO A 220 20.40 -15.72 18.57
C PRO A 220 21.32 -14.90 17.65
N PRO A 221 22.16 -14.02 18.20
CA PRO A 221 23.13 -13.30 17.39
C PRO A 221 24.11 -14.25 16.72
N PRO A 222 24.71 -13.85 15.58
CA PRO A 222 25.75 -14.64 14.95
C PRO A 222 26.92 -14.91 15.93
N PRO A 223 27.61 -16.05 15.83
CA PRO A 223 28.80 -16.31 16.62
C PRO A 223 29.82 -15.15 16.50
N PRO A 224 30.48 -14.71 17.58
CA PRO A 224 31.42 -13.56 17.52
C PRO A 224 32.52 -13.69 16.46
N GLY A 225 32.95 -14.92 16.17
CA GLY A 225 33.96 -15.22 15.15
C GLY A 225 33.47 -15.10 13.70
N SER A 226 32.16 -15.08 13.47
CA SER A 226 31.56 -14.87 12.14
C SER A 226 31.15 -13.41 11.90
N ILE A 227 31.36 -12.52 12.88
CA ILE A 227 31.05 -11.10 12.77
C ILE A 227 32.33 -10.33 12.45
N ASP A 228 32.28 -9.47 11.43
CA ASP A 228 33.34 -8.52 11.14
C ASP A 228 33.75 -7.76 12.42
N SER A 229 35.06 -7.74 12.70
CA SER A 229 35.61 -7.10 13.89
C SER A 229 35.16 -5.64 14.08
N LEU A 230 34.96 -4.90 12.98
CA LEU A 230 34.53 -3.50 13.01
C LEU A 230 33.05 -3.35 13.37
N ARG A 231 32.25 -4.40 13.19
CA ARG A 231 30.79 -4.40 13.39
C ARG A 231 30.35 -5.12 14.66
N ARG A 232 31.26 -5.79 15.38
CA ARG A 232 30.93 -6.55 16.61
C ARG A 232 30.20 -5.71 17.65
N GLN A 233 30.60 -4.45 17.83
CA GLN A 233 29.95 -3.57 18.81
C GLN A 233 28.52 -3.21 18.40
N GLU A 234 28.28 -2.96 17.11
CA GLU A 234 26.94 -2.68 16.58
C GLU A 234 26.03 -3.90 16.76
N VAL A 235 26.52 -5.09 16.42
CA VAL A 235 25.77 -6.35 16.61
C VAL A 235 25.50 -6.60 18.10
N ALA A 236 26.50 -6.44 18.97
CA ALA A 236 26.33 -6.60 20.41
C ALA A 236 25.25 -5.65 20.98
N ASN A 237 25.24 -4.39 20.54
CA ASN A 237 24.24 -3.39 20.95
C ASN A 237 22.83 -3.70 20.43
N ALA A 238 22.74 -4.31 19.25
CA ALA A 238 21.47 -4.70 18.62
C ALA A 238 20.92 -6.03 19.16
N SER A 239 21.78 -6.86 19.75
CA SER A 239 21.45 -8.17 20.33
C SER A 239 20.97 -8.10 21.77
N GLN A 240 21.11 -6.94 22.42
CA GLN A 240 20.53 -6.73 23.74
C GLN A 240 19.01 -6.55 23.60
N PRO A 241 18.20 -7.24 24.41
CA PRO A 241 16.77 -6.98 24.48
C PRO A 241 16.57 -5.55 25.00
N LYS A 242 16.43 -4.59 24.08
CA LYS A 242 15.88 -3.28 24.41
C LYS A 242 14.40 -3.48 24.70
N PRO A 243 13.80 -2.68 25.59
CA PRO A 243 12.35 -2.58 25.62
C PRO A 243 11.94 -2.34 24.17
N ALA A 244 11.03 -3.16 23.64
CA ALA A 244 10.41 -2.85 22.37
C ALA A 244 10.07 -1.36 22.41
N PRO A 245 10.33 -0.56 21.35
CA PRO A 245 9.70 0.74 21.26
C PRO A 245 8.26 0.49 21.64
N LYS A 246 7.78 1.16 22.71
CA LYS A 246 6.48 0.90 23.34
C LYS A 246 5.56 0.58 22.17
N PRO A 247 4.97 -0.63 22.07
CA PRO A 247 4.03 -0.87 21.01
C PRO A 247 3.13 0.35 21.06
N SER A 248 2.94 1.02 19.93
CA SER A 248 1.62 1.61 19.70
C SER A 248 0.70 0.49 20.16
N PRO A 249 -0.09 0.70 21.23
CA PRO A 249 -0.85 -0.39 21.83
C PRO A 249 -1.49 -1.16 20.69
N PRO A 250 -1.52 -2.51 20.71
CA PRO A 250 -2.17 -3.28 19.64
C PRO A 250 -3.46 -2.54 19.32
N PRO A 251 -3.73 -2.11 18.07
CA PRO A 251 -4.78 -1.14 17.82
C PRO A 251 -6.04 -1.73 18.40
N GLN A 252 -6.47 -1.22 19.57
CA GLN A 252 -7.20 -2.03 20.55
C GLN A 252 -8.11 -3.10 19.96
N PRO A 253 -9.39 -2.93 19.65
CA PRO A 253 -9.72 -2.30 18.39
C PRO A 253 -9.60 -0.82 18.61
N GLY A 254 -8.62 -0.20 17.98
CA GLY A 254 -8.68 1.24 17.81
C GLY A 254 -10.03 1.50 17.15
N PRO A 255 -10.74 2.58 17.50
CA PRO A 255 -11.96 2.88 16.78
C PRO A 255 -11.61 2.81 15.30
N LYS A 256 -12.34 1.96 14.59
CA LYS A 256 -12.05 1.56 13.21
C LYS A 256 -11.81 2.86 12.44
N VAL A 257 -10.56 3.10 12.00
CA VAL A 257 -10.20 4.33 11.32
C VAL A 257 -10.59 4.20 9.87
N PHE A 258 -11.37 5.14 9.36
CA PHE A 258 -11.77 5.15 7.95
C PHE A 258 -11.11 6.33 7.25
N GLN A 259 -10.43 6.07 6.14
CA GLN A 259 -9.75 7.11 5.38
C GLN A 259 -10.36 7.20 3.98
N PHE A 260 -10.66 8.43 3.57
CA PHE A 260 -11.21 8.76 2.27
C PHE A 260 -10.29 9.80 1.63
N PRO A 261 -9.39 9.41 0.71
CA PRO A 261 -8.54 10.35 0.00
C PRO A 261 -9.38 11.31 -0.85
N ALA A 262 -8.99 12.57 -0.93
CA ALA A 262 -9.71 13.61 -1.67
C ALA A 262 -9.81 13.28 -3.17
N ASP A 263 -8.74 12.77 -3.75
CA ASP A 263 -8.58 12.52 -5.18
C ASP A 263 -9.33 11.29 -5.72
N THR A 264 -9.65 10.33 -4.85
CA THR A 264 -10.20 9.02 -5.24
C THR A 264 -11.43 8.61 -4.43
N GLY A 265 -11.58 9.16 -3.23
CA GLY A 265 -12.67 8.85 -2.30
C GLY A 265 -13.87 9.78 -2.41
N PHE A 266 -13.81 10.83 -3.23
CA PHE A 266 -14.89 11.83 -3.31
C PHE A 266 -15.27 12.17 -4.75
N GLN A 267 -16.42 12.80 -4.87
CA GLN A 267 -16.88 13.50 -6.07
C GLN A 267 -16.59 15.00 -5.91
N HIS A 268 -16.52 15.70 -7.04
CA HIS A 268 -16.10 17.10 -7.11
C HIS A 268 -17.03 17.91 -8.01
N GLN A 269 -17.42 19.11 -7.59
CA GLN A 269 -18.17 20.04 -8.46
C GLN A 269 -17.28 21.08 -9.14
N ILE A 270 -16.10 21.31 -8.58
CA ILE A 270 -15.10 22.31 -8.98
C ILE A 270 -13.70 21.82 -8.64
N GLY A 271 -12.68 22.55 -9.09
CA GLY A 271 -11.30 22.23 -8.78
C GLY A 271 -10.71 21.21 -9.75
N ARG A 272 -9.55 20.68 -9.37
CA ARG A 272 -8.77 19.75 -10.19
C ARG A 272 -7.94 18.81 -9.31
N PRO A 273 -7.59 17.62 -9.84
CA PRO A 273 -6.66 16.74 -9.15
C PRO A 273 -5.26 17.36 -9.16
N GLU A 274 -4.55 17.18 -8.06
CA GLU A 274 -3.12 17.44 -7.90
C GLU A 274 -2.47 16.21 -7.25
N PRO A 275 -1.13 16.06 -7.27
CA PRO A 275 -0.48 15.01 -6.49
C PRO A 275 -0.96 15.10 -5.05
N ASP A 276 -1.39 13.95 -4.49
CA ASP A 276 -1.91 13.79 -3.12
C ASP A 276 -3.18 14.56 -2.74
N GLY A 277 -3.98 15.10 -3.68
CA GLY A 277 -5.24 15.74 -3.28
C GLY A 277 -6.04 16.41 -4.39
N TRP A 278 -7.02 17.21 -3.96
CA TRP A 278 -7.89 17.98 -4.84
C TRP A 278 -7.87 19.46 -4.46
N SER A 279 -7.62 20.34 -5.43
CA SER A 279 -7.44 21.77 -5.19
C SER A 279 -8.47 22.64 -5.91
N ALA A 280 -8.72 23.83 -5.37
CA ALA A 280 -9.46 24.90 -6.05
C ALA A 280 -8.72 26.23 -5.90
N THR A 281 -8.75 27.03 -6.97
CA THR A 281 -7.99 28.28 -7.09
C THR A 281 -8.92 29.46 -7.34
N VAL A 282 -8.71 30.56 -6.61
CA VAL A 282 -9.43 31.83 -6.81
C VAL A 282 -9.23 32.34 -8.24
N GLY A 283 -10.32 32.76 -8.88
CA GLY A 283 -10.28 33.28 -10.26
C GLY A 283 -10.21 32.22 -11.36
N GLN A 284 -9.95 30.95 -11.03
CA GLN A 284 -10.03 29.83 -11.97
C GLN A 284 -11.29 28.98 -11.74
N ASP A 285 -11.63 28.73 -10.47
CA ASP A 285 -12.77 27.90 -10.09
C ASP A 285 -13.94 28.76 -9.59
N ASN A 286 -15.17 28.34 -9.93
CA ASN A 286 -16.38 29.05 -9.50
C ASN A 286 -16.62 28.83 -8.00
N PRO A 287 -16.72 29.89 -7.18
CA PRO A 287 -16.88 29.77 -5.74
C PRO A 287 -18.27 29.23 -5.36
N LYS A 288 -18.46 28.92 -4.08
CA LYS A 288 -19.72 28.44 -3.48
C LYS A 288 -20.19 27.10 -4.05
N LYS A 289 -19.25 26.17 -4.17
CA LYS A 289 -19.48 24.79 -4.63
C LYS A 289 -18.69 23.81 -3.78
N TYR A 290 -19.06 22.53 -3.83
CA TYR A 290 -18.32 21.49 -3.13
C TYR A 290 -16.99 21.20 -3.84
N LEU A 291 -15.91 21.43 -3.11
CA LEU A 291 -14.57 20.95 -3.46
C LEU A 291 -14.56 19.43 -3.43
N CYS A 292 -15.05 18.83 -2.35
CA CYS A 292 -15.21 17.39 -2.16
C CYS A 292 -16.60 17.09 -1.58
N PHE A 293 -17.27 16.04 -2.04
CA PHE A 293 -18.51 15.49 -1.46
C PHE A 293 -18.64 13.99 -1.76
N GLY A 294 -19.50 13.25 -1.05
CA GLY A 294 -19.49 11.77 -1.01
C GLY A 294 -18.76 11.24 0.23
N PRO A 295 -18.32 9.97 0.30
CA PRO A 295 -18.52 8.87 -0.65
C PRO A 295 -19.88 8.17 -0.56
N TYR A 296 -20.82 8.61 0.28
CA TYR A 296 -22.03 7.85 0.61
C TYR A 296 -21.74 6.51 1.31
N THR A 297 -20.75 6.50 2.21
CA THR A 297 -20.31 5.28 2.89
C THR A 297 -21.30 4.84 3.96
N THR A 298 -21.51 3.53 4.07
CA THR A 298 -22.22 2.88 5.18
C THR A 298 -21.28 2.17 6.14
N LEU A 299 -19.96 2.35 5.97
CA LEU A 299 -18.95 1.59 6.70
C LEU A 299 -18.74 2.07 8.15
N ILE A 300 -19.14 3.32 8.44
CA ILE A 300 -18.99 3.95 9.75
C ILE A 300 -20.04 3.35 10.71
N PRO A 301 -19.65 2.81 11.87
CA PRO A 301 -20.60 2.25 12.83
C PRO A 301 -21.50 3.34 13.45
N ALA A 302 -22.56 2.94 14.16
CA ALA A 302 -23.23 3.85 15.08
C ALA A 302 -22.28 4.31 16.20
N GLY A 303 -22.35 5.58 16.57
CA GLY A 303 -21.49 6.11 17.62
C GLY A 303 -21.18 7.59 17.46
N ILE A 304 -20.42 8.14 18.42
CA ILE A 304 -19.84 9.48 18.31
C ILE A 304 -18.48 9.31 17.62
N HIS A 305 -18.24 10.15 16.60
CA HIS A 305 -17.07 10.09 15.74
C HIS A 305 -16.51 11.50 15.50
N SER A 306 -15.26 11.53 15.04
CA SER A 306 -14.60 12.75 14.59
C SER A 306 -14.17 12.60 13.13
N ALA A 307 -14.64 13.49 12.26
CA ALA A 307 -14.15 13.63 10.90
C ALA A 307 -13.01 14.67 10.86
N LEU A 308 -11.80 14.22 10.54
CA LEU A 308 -10.61 15.05 10.38
C LEU A 308 -10.40 15.33 8.89
N PHE A 309 -10.64 16.57 8.47
CA PHE A 309 -10.40 17.02 7.10
C PHE A 309 -8.99 17.58 7.00
N ARG A 310 -8.13 16.96 6.19
CA ARG A 310 -6.72 17.35 6.03
C ARG A 310 -6.56 18.32 4.86
N ILE A 311 -6.34 19.59 5.17
CA ILE A 311 -6.41 20.68 4.19
C ILE A 311 -5.24 21.64 4.35
N MET A 312 -4.77 22.20 3.24
CA MET A 312 -3.83 23.34 3.24
C MET A 312 -4.37 24.53 2.45
N ILE A 313 -3.75 25.69 2.68
CA ILE A 313 -4.09 26.99 2.08
C ILE A 313 -2.84 27.64 1.50
N ASP A 314 -2.98 28.49 0.49
CA ASP A 314 -1.87 29.25 -0.11
C ASP A 314 -1.38 30.41 0.77
N ASN A 315 -2.30 31.09 1.43
CA ASN A 315 -2.05 32.31 2.18
C ASN A 315 -3.00 32.41 3.37
N ASN A 316 -2.43 32.40 4.58
CA ASN A 316 -3.18 32.52 5.83
C ASN A 316 -3.12 33.92 6.48
N ARG A 317 -2.59 34.94 5.79
CA ARG A 317 -2.30 36.27 6.39
C ARG A 317 -3.17 37.44 5.89
N ALA A 318 -3.73 37.36 4.67
CA ALA A 318 -4.38 38.51 4.02
C ALA A 318 -5.61 39.07 4.77
N ASP A 319 -6.62 38.24 5.01
CA ASP A 319 -7.89 38.59 5.65
C ASP A 319 -8.25 37.55 6.74
N ASN A 320 -9.49 37.55 7.25
CA ASN A 320 -10.01 36.46 8.09
C ASN A 320 -11.41 35.99 7.64
N ASN A 321 -11.63 35.95 6.34
CA ASN A 321 -12.87 35.47 5.73
C ASN A 321 -13.03 33.97 5.92
N ILE A 322 -14.27 33.48 5.82
CA ILE A 322 -14.54 32.04 5.76
C ILE A 322 -14.00 31.54 4.42
N VAL A 323 -13.14 30.52 4.47
CA VAL A 323 -12.54 29.89 3.30
C VAL A 323 -13.30 28.62 2.95
N LEU A 324 -13.67 27.84 3.97
CA LEU A 324 -14.33 26.54 3.82
C LEU A 324 -15.49 26.41 4.81
N THR A 325 -16.49 25.64 4.41
CA THR A 325 -17.44 25.03 5.33
C THR A 325 -17.31 23.52 5.21
N LEU A 326 -16.97 22.86 6.31
CA LEU A 326 -16.84 21.42 6.42
C LEU A 326 -18.09 20.87 7.06
N ASP A 327 -18.64 19.78 6.54
CA ASP A 327 -19.80 19.14 7.14
C ASP A 327 -19.86 17.62 6.95
N VAL A 328 -20.62 16.99 7.84
CA VAL A 328 -20.99 15.58 7.77
C VAL A 328 -22.48 15.51 7.52
N TRP A 329 -22.87 14.91 6.39
CA TRP A 329 -24.25 14.82 5.95
C TRP A 329 -24.73 13.38 5.96
N ASP A 330 -25.86 13.15 6.62
CA ASP A 330 -26.58 11.88 6.60
C ASP A 330 -27.54 11.90 5.41
N ALA A 331 -27.16 11.22 4.32
CA ALA A 331 -27.95 11.17 3.10
C ALA A 331 -29.24 10.34 3.27
N THR A 332 -29.20 9.32 4.14
CA THR A 332 -30.36 8.49 4.48
C THR A 332 -31.37 9.30 5.31
N GLY A 333 -30.92 9.93 6.38
CA GLY A 333 -31.74 10.75 7.29
C GLY A 333 -32.02 12.17 6.79
N LYS A 334 -31.38 12.59 5.68
CA LYS A 334 -31.47 13.92 5.06
C LYS A 334 -31.21 15.07 6.04
N LYS A 335 -30.13 14.98 6.82
CA LYS A 335 -29.77 15.99 7.83
C LYS A 335 -28.26 16.14 8.01
N PHE A 336 -27.83 17.30 8.52
CA PHE A 336 -26.45 17.49 8.99
C PHE A 336 -26.25 16.79 10.33
N LEU A 337 -25.12 16.11 10.48
CA LEU A 337 -24.66 15.51 11.75
C LEU A 337 -23.58 16.34 12.43
N GLY A 338 -22.86 17.16 11.67
CA GLY A 338 -21.84 18.08 12.15
C GLY A 338 -21.50 19.09 11.06
N LYS A 339 -21.11 20.31 11.45
CA LYS A 339 -20.77 21.40 10.52
C LYS A 339 -19.80 22.38 11.18
N LYS A 340 -18.82 22.89 10.43
CA LYS A 340 -17.84 23.86 10.91
C LYS A 340 -17.39 24.77 9.77
N ASP A 341 -17.42 26.08 10.02
CA ASP A 341 -16.79 27.06 9.13
C ASP A 341 -15.32 27.24 9.52
N ILE A 342 -14.44 27.29 8.53
CA ILE A 342 -12.99 27.48 8.69
C ILE A 342 -12.60 28.82 8.06
N ARG A 343 -12.02 29.69 8.87
CA ARG A 343 -11.52 30.99 8.43
C ARG A 343 -10.04 30.96 8.06
N ARG A 344 -9.62 31.92 7.24
CA ARG A 344 -8.25 32.01 6.74
C ARG A 344 -7.19 31.97 7.85
N LYS A 345 -7.38 32.70 8.95
CA LYS A 345 -6.38 32.76 10.04
C LYS A 345 -6.40 31.56 10.97
N GLU A 346 -7.30 30.60 10.77
CA GLU A 346 -7.29 29.34 11.52
C GLU A 346 -6.24 28.35 11.00
N PHE A 347 -5.73 28.56 9.78
CA PHE A 347 -4.57 27.83 9.26
C PHE A 347 -3.29 28.34 9.91
N LYS A 348 -2.45 27.43 10.44
CA LYS A 348 -1.20 27.78 11.13
C LYS A 348 -0.09 28.25 10.19
N ALA A 349 0.00 27.68 8.99
CA ALA A 349 1.01 28.03 8.00
C ALA A 349 0.45 27.86 6.57
N PRO A 350 0.93 28.68 5.59
CA PRO A 350 0.64 28.45 4.19
C PRO A 350 1.37 27.21 3.67
N PHE A 351 0.79 26.52 2.69
CA PHE A 351 1.33 25.33 2.02
C PHE A 351 1.72 24.19 2.96
N GLN A 352 1.07 24.10 4.13
CA GLN A 352 1.23 22.99 5.07
C GLN A 352 -0.14 22.41 5.39
N TYR A 353 -0.24 21.08 5.33
CA TYR A 353 -1.46 20.38 5.71
C TYR A 353 -1.76 20.52 7.20
N GLN A 354 -3.02 20.84 7.48
CA GLN A 354 -3.58 20.92 8.81
C GLN A 354 -4.90 20.16 8.85
N ASP A 355 -5.14 19.43 9.94
CA ASP A 355 -6.39 18.72 10.14
C ASP A 355 -7.42 19.62 10.83
N PHE A 356 -8.64 19.64 10.31
CA PHE A 356 -9.79 20.31 10.90
C PHE A 356 -10.85 19.29 11.31
N GLU A 357 -11.18 19.28 12.60
CA GLU A 357 -12.14 18.33 13.18
C GLU A 357 -13.59 18.82 13.07
N VAL A 358 -14.47 17.92 12.62
CA VAL A 358 -15.94 18.01 12.75
C VAL A 358 -16.44 16.78 13.49
N LYS A 359 -16.98 16.98 14.69
CA LYS A 359 -17.59 15.90 15.49
C LYS A 359 -19.00 15.61 15.02
N PHE A 360 -19.39 14.35 15.01
CA PHE A 360 -20.73 13.91 14.60
C PHE A 360 -21.17 12.65 15.34
N LYS A 361 -22.48 12.35 15.33
CA LYS A 361 -23.02 11.09 15.85
C LYS A 361 -23.73 10.34 14.73
N ASN A 362 -23.27 9.13 14.43
CA ASN A 362 -23.83 8.29 13.38
C ASN A 362 -24.89 7.31 13.90
N VAL A 363 -25.78 6.92 13.01
CA VAL A 363 -26.72 5.79 13.15
C VAL A 363 -26.26 4.66 12.24
N ASP A 364 -26.33 3.42 12.72
CA ASP A 364 -25.81 2.27 11.99
C ASP A 364 -26.50 2.10 10.63
N GLY A 365 -25.73 1.78 9.59
CA GLY A 365 -26.23 1.56 8.23
C GLY A 365 -26.64 2.82 7.43
N HIS A 366 -26.59 4.02 8.01
CA HIS A 366 -26.86 5.26 7.27
C HIS A 366 -25.74 5.58 6.27
N GLN A 367 -26.10 6.14 5.12
CA GLN A 367 -25.15 6.63 4.11
C GLN A 367 -24.64 8.01 4.50
N LEU A 368 -23.34 8.11 4.73
CA LEU A 368 -22.67 9.34 5.12
C LEU A 368 -21.88 9.99 3.98
N GLU A 369 -22.00 11.30 3.89
CA GLU A 369 -21.11 12.16 3.12
C GLU A 369 -20.27 13.04 4.04
N PHE A 370 -19.01 13.23 3.67
CA PHE A 370 -18.10 14.22 4.24
C PHE A 370 -17.85 15.26 3.16
N ARG A 371 -18.18 16.52 3.45
CA ARG A 371 -18.28 17.54 2.41
C ARG A 371 -17.45 18.75 2.76
N THR A 372 -16.72 19.23 1.77
CA THR A 372 -15.90 20.43 1.84
C THR A 372 -16.47 21.44 0.85
N PHE A 373 -17.16 22.46 1.37
CA PHE A 373 -17.71 23.54 0.56
C PHE A 373 -16.73 24.71 0.52
N TRP A 374 -16.33 25.12 -0.68
CA TRP A 374 -15.34 26.18 -0.89
C TRP A 374 -15.98 27.53 -1.18
N HIS A 375 -15.61 28.56 -0.41
CA HIS A 375 -16.19 29.90 -0.50
C HIS A 375 -15.50 30.81 -1.51
N GLY A 376 -14.39 30.38 -2.13
CA GLY A 376 -13.67 31.17 -3.11
C GLY A 376 -12.74 32.23 -2.55
N ALA A 377 -12.47 32.22 -1.24
CA ALA A 377 -11.65 33.24 -0.61
C ALA A 377 -10.14 33.01 -0.83
N ALA A 378 -9.69 31.77 -0.96
CA ALA A 378 -8.27 31.41 -1.03
C ALA A 378 -8.07 30.16 -1.88
N TRP A 379 -6.87 29.95 -2.43
CA TRP A 379 -6.53 28.63 -2.93
C TRP A 379 -6.48 27.64 -1.76
N VAL A 380 -7.02 26.45 -1.98
CA VAL A 380 -7.01 25.36 -1.00
C VAL A 380 -6.70 24.05 -1.69
N LYS A 381 -6.13 23.11 -0.95
CA LYS A 381 -6.01 21.72 -1.38
C LYS A 381 -6.37 20.79 -0.23
N GLU A 382 -7.30 19.87 -0.49
CA GLU A 382 -7.69 18.82 0.44
C GLU A 382 -6.98 17.53 0.07
N ASN A 383 -6.39 16.85 1.06
CA ASN A 383 -5.71 15.57 0.90
C ASN A 383 -6.64 14.38 1.15
N GLN A 384 -7.36 14.40 2.27
CA GLN A 384 -8.22 13.30 2.70
C GLN A 384 -9.13 13.71 3.86
N VAL A 385 -10.14 12.87 4.12
CA VAL A 385 -10.92 12.87 5.36
C VAL A 385 -10.65 11.56 6.13
N THR A 386 -10.30 11.68 7.40
CA THR A 386 -10.11 10.54 8.31
C THR A 386 -11.18 10.52 9.39
N ILE A 387 -11.87 9.40 9.57
CA ILE A 387 -12.87 9.20 10.61
C ILE A 387 -12.24 8.42 11.75
N LEU A 388 -12.30 9.01 12.95
CA LEU A 388 -11.87 8.42 14.22
C LEU A 388 -13.06 7.94 15.06
#